data_AF-A0A6U4J729-F1
#
_entry.id   AF-A0A6U4J729-F1
#
_cell.length_a   1.000
_cell.length_b   1.000
_cell.length_c   1.000
_cell.angle_alpha   90.00
_cell.angle_beta   90.00
_cell.angle_gamma   90.00
#
_symmetry.space_group_name_H-M   'P 1'
#
loop_
_entity.id
_entity.type
_entity.pdbx_description
1 polymer ?
#
loop_
_entity_poly.entity_id
_entity_poly.type
_entity_poly.pdbx_seq_one_letter_code
_entity_poly.pdbx_strand_id
1 'polypeptide(L)'
;FISRADEVRGWRGGAVLWAEATEFAMVGVHARVFCGTNSAALLLVITQLRRAEEDVQHNAFLTATAKWAERGPQAVSKARWEREAKSAVQELNVASAELKARRRARLQEYYASLEAQYDRELNEMGFAFRRERF
;
A
#
# COMPACT_ATOMS: atom_id res chain seq x y z
N PHE A 1 99.56 3.96 -50.50
CA PHE A 1 99.12 4.29 -49.13
C PHE A 1 97.62 4.54 -49.17
N ILE A 2 96.83 3.53 -48.79
CA ILE A 2 95.36 3.59 -48.72
C ILE A 2 95.02 3.84 -47.25
N SER A 3 94.50 5.02 -46.90
CA SER A 3 94.02 5.30 -45.54
C SER A 3 92.59 4.79 -45.39
N ARG A 4 92.48 3.62 -44.74
CA ARG A 4 91.24 3.09 -44.15
C ARG A 4 90.83 3.98 -42.97
N ALA A 5 89.82 4.83 -43.15
CA ALA A 5 89.25 5.57 -42.02
C ALA A 5 87.78 6.02 -42.15
N ASP A 6 87.01 5.55 -43.15
CA ASP A 6 85.63 6.06 -43.36
C ASP A 6 84.52 4.99 -43.43
N GLU A 7 84.74 3.78 -42.90
CA GLU A 7 83.77 2.67 -42.98
C GLU A 7 83.33 2.11 -41.61
N VAL A 8 82.99 2.95 -40.62
CA VAL A 8 82.27 2.45 -39.42
C VAL A 8 81.27 3.49 -38.86
N ARG A 9 80.42 4.07 -39.70
CA ARG A 9 79.25 4.86 -39.24
C ARG A 9 78.00 4.54 -40.08
N GLY A 10 77.57 3.28 -40.08
CA GLY A 10 76.37 2.86 -40.82
C GLY A 10 75.45 1.86 -40.13
N TRP A 11 75.82 1.28 -38.99
CA TRP A 11 75.14 0.08 -38.46
C TRP A 11 74.72 0.17 -36.97
N ARG A 12 74.59 1.37 -36.40
CA ARG A 12 74.04 1.57 -35.03
C ARG A 12 72.75 2.38 -34.96
N GLY A 13 72.14 2.73 -36.10
CA GLY A 13 70.84 3.41 -36.15
C GLY A 13 69.64 2.47 -36.32
N GLY A 14 69.85 1.27 -36.88
CA GLY A 14 68.76 0.32 -37.14
C GLY A 14 68.27 -0.38 -35.87
N ALA A 15 69.15 -0.94 -35.05
CA ALA A 15 68.74 -1.77 -33.90
C ALA A 15 68.04 -0.98 -32.78
N VAL A 16 68.34 0.31 -32.62
CA VAL A 16 67.71 1.17 -31.60
C VAL A 16 66.27 1.53 -31.98
N LEU A 17 66.00 1.75 -33.28
CA LEU A 17 64.65 2.07 -33.77
C LEU A 17 63.69 0.88 -33.69
N TRP A 18 64.16 -0.37 -33.81
CA TRP A 18 63.31 -1.55 -33.64
C TRP A 18 62.99 -1.84 -32.17
N ALA A 19 63.93 -1.61 -31.25
CA ALA A 19 63.70 -1.79 -29.82
C ALA A 19 62.71 -0.74 -29.27
N GLU A 20 62.88 0.54 -29.64
CA GLU A 20 61.97 1.61 -29.23
C GLU A 20 60.57 1.46 -29.86
N ALA A 21 60.47 1.02 -31.13
CA ALA A 21 59.18 0.76 -31.76
C ALA A 21 58.40 -0.39 -31.09
N THR A 22 59.08 -1.42 -30.58
CA THR A 22 58.43 -2.50 -29.84
C THR A 22 57.99 -2.10 -28.44
N GLU A 23 58.73 -1.22 -27.76
CA GLU A 23 58.33 -0.69 -26.45
C GLU A 23 57.13 0.27 -26.56
N PHE A 24 57.09 1.14 -27.57
CA PHE A 24 55.93 1.99 -27.84
C PHE A 24 54.69 1.21 -28.29
N ALA A 25 54.87 0.12 -29.05
CA ALA A 25 53.76 -0.77 -29.42
C ALA A 25 53.21 -1.53 -28.20
N MET A 26 54.07 -2.01 -27.29
CA MET A 26 53.62 -2.69 -26.07
C MET A 26 52.95 -1.73 -25.08
N VAL A 27 53.44 -0.50 -24.91
CA VAL A 27 52.79 0.52 -24.07
C VAL A 27 51.46 0.97 -24.69
N GLY A 28 51.37 1.11 -26.01
CA GLY A 28 50.14 1.43 -26.72
C GLY A 28 49.07 0.32 -26.64
N VAL A 29 49.49 -0.96 -26.69
CA VAL A 29 48.60 -2.12 -26.53
C VAL A 29 48.18 -2.28 -25.07
N HIS A 30 49.08 -2.10 -24.10
CA HIS A 30 48.72 -2.12 -22.68
C HIS A 30 47.80 -0.96 -22.30
N ALA A 31 48.02 0.27 -22.78
CA ALA A 31 47.15 1.41 -22.51
C ALA A 31 45.75 1.23 -23.13
N ARG A 32 45.64 0.67 -24.35
CA ARG A 32 44.36 0.34 -25.00
C ARG A 32 43.62 -0.80 -24.32
N VAL A 33 44.33 -1.83 -23.87
CA VAL A 33 43.74 -2.97 -23.14
C VAL A 33 43.27 -2.50 -21.76
N PHE A 34 44.05 -1.72 -21.02
CA PHE A 34 43.65 -1.20 -19.70
C PHE A 34 42.50 -0.19 -19.76
N CYS A 35 42.42 0.67 -20.77
CA CYS A 35 41.28 1.59 -20.91
C CYS A 35 40.02 0.91 -21.49
N GLY A 36 40.19 -0.13 -22.33
CA GLY A 36 39.10 -0.95 -22.87
C GLY A 36 38.49 -1.90 -21.84
N THR A 37 39.30 -2.51 -20.97
CA THR A 37 38.81 -3.40 -19.90
C THR A 37 38.13 -2.60 -18.78
N ASN A 38 38.65 -1.44 -18.41
CA ASN A 38 38.00 -0.57 -17.42
C ASN A 38 36.67 -0.01 -17.92
N SER A 39 36.58 0.39 -19.20
CA SER A 39 35.32 0.85 -19.79
C SER A 39 34.31 -0.29 -19.99
N ALA A 40 34.76 -1.48 -20.41
CA ALA A 40 33.90 -2.66 -20.48
C ALA A 40 33.38 -3.10 -19.10
N ALA A 41 34.23 -3.08 -18.07
CA ALA A 41 33.83 -3.37 -16.69
C ALA A 41 32.83 -2.34 -16.16
N LEU A 42 33.05 -1.05 -16.43
CA LEU A 42 32.10 0.02 -16.08
C LEU A 42 30.76 -0.14 -16.81
N LEU A 43 30.76 -0.49 -18.09
CA LEU A 43 29.53 -0.76 -18.84
C LEU A 43 28.77 -1.95 -18.26
N LEU A 44 29.47 -3.03 -17.88
CA LEU A 44 28.85 -4.17 -17.19
C LEU A 44 28.21 -3.75 -15.87
N VAL A 45 28.93 -2.99 -15.04
CA VAL A 45 28.41 -2.46 -13.77
C VAL A 45 27.18 -1.57 -14.01
N ILE A 46 27.21 -0.68 -15.01
CA ILE A 46 26.06 0.17 -15.36
C ILE A 46 24.86 -0.68 -15.79
N THR A 47 25.05 -1.73 -16.58
CA THR A 47 23.95 -2.62 -16.99
C THR A 47 23.38 -3.43 -15.82
N GLN A 48 24.22 -3.84 -14.87
CA GLN A 48 23.77 -4.54 -13.67
C GLN A 48 23.00 -3.61 -12.73
N LEU A 49 23.47 -2.36 -12.55
CA LEU A 49 22.77 -1.37 -11.75
C LEU A 49 21.41 -1.00 -12.35
N ARG A 50 21.32 -0.85 -13.69
CA ARG A 50 20.03 -0.61 -14.35
C ARG A 50 19.04 -1.76 -14.14
N ARG A 51 19.51 -3.01 -14.26
CA ARG A 51 18.65 -4.18 -13.97
C ARG A 51 18.21 -4.21 -12.51
N ALA A 52 19.12 -3.90 -11.58
CA ALA A 52 18.76 -3.82 -10.16
C ALA A 52 17.75 -2.69 -9.87
N GLU A 53 17.87 -1.54 -10.54
CA GLU A 53 16.88 -0.45 -10.44
C GLU A 53 15.51 -0.87 -10.99
N GLU A 54 15.48 -1.54 -12.14
CA GLU A 54 14.27 -2.10 -12.73
C GLU A 54 13.62 -3.13 -11.79
N ASP A 55 14.40 -4.02 -11.19
CA ASP A 55 13.93 -5.02 -10.22
C ASP A 55 13.38 -4.35 -8.96
N VAL A 56 14.02 -3.29 -8.45
CA VAL A 56 13.54 -2.54 -7.29
C VAL A 56 12.21 -1.85 -7.61
N GLN A 57 12.09 -1.24 -8.79
CA GLN A 57 10.83 -0.61 -9.23
C GLN A 57 9.72 -1.64 -9.41
N HIS A 58 10.04 -2.79 -10.00
CA HIS A 58 9.09 -3.89 -10.16
C HIS A 58 8.61 -4.43 -8.82
N ASN A 59 9.52 -4.66 -7.87
CA ASN A 59 9.19 -5.11 -6.52
C ASN A 59 8.37 -4.06 -5.76
N ALA A 60 8.68 -2.77 -5.90
CA ALA A 60 7.89 -1.69 -5.32
C ALA A 60 6.44 -1.72 -5.83
N PHE A 61 6.25 -1.90 -7.15
CA PHE A 61 4.93 -2.06 -7.75
C PHE A 61 4.18 -3.30 -7.23
N LEU A 62 4.84 -4.46 -7.17
CA LEU A 62 4.25 -5.69 -6.63
C LEU A 62 3.84 -5.54 -5.16
N THR A 63 4.65 -4.88 -4.34
CA THR A 63 4.29 -4.66 -2.93
C THR A 63 3.11 -3.69 -2.78
N ALA A 64 3.03 -2.65 -3.63
CA ALA A 64 1.92 -1.71 -3.63
C ALA A 64 0.61 -2.39 -4.05
N THR A 65 0.65 -3.22 -5.09
CA THR A 65 -0.50 -3.99 -5.57
C THR A 65 -0.95 -5.04 -4.55
N ALA A 66 -0.03 -5.75 -3.91
CA ALA A 66 -0.35 -6.69 -2.83
C ALA A 66 -1.03 -5.98 -1.64
N LYS A 67 -0.50 -4.84 -1.18
CA LYS A 67 -1.12 -4.04 -0.10
C LYS A 67 -2.52 -3.56 -0.47
N TRP A 68 -2.74 -3.17 -1.73
CA TRP A 68 -4.07 -2.80 -2.23
C TRP A 68 -5.02 -4.00 -2.27
N ALA A 69 -4.55 -5.17 -2.72
CA ALA A 69 -5.32 -6.39 -2.78
C ALA A 69 -5.74 -6.89 -1.38
N GLU A 70 -4.92 -6.66 -0.35
CA GLU A 70 -5.29 -6.99 1.03
C GLU A 70 -6.30 -5.98 1.61
N ARG A 71 -6.06 -4.68 1.42
CA ARG A 71 -6.85 -3.61 2.08
C ARG A 71 -8.16 -3.29 1.38
N GLY A 72 -8.20 -3.37 0.05
CA GLY A 72 -9.38 -3.08 -0.76
C GLY A 72 -10.61 -3.90 -0.34
N PRO A 73 -10.56 -5.24 -0.36
CA PRO A 73 -11.70 -6.07 0.05
C PRO A 73 -12.05 -5.92 1.52
N GLN A 74 -11.07 -5.69 2.40
CA GLN A 74 -11.32 -5.43 3.82
C GLN A 74 -12.06 -4.11 4.07
N ALA A 75 -11.77 -3.06 3.30
CA ALA A 75 -12.47 -1.78 3.42
C ALA A 75 -13.94 -1.92 2.99
N VAL A 76 -14.20 -2.63 1.88
CA VAL A 76 -15.56 -2.89 1.40
C VAL A 76 -16.33 -3.77 2.37
N SER A 77 -15.70 -4.82 2.92
CA SER A 77 -16.34 -5.69 3.90
C SER A 77 -16.70 -4.92 5.16
N LYS A 78 -15.78 -4.12 5.73
CA LYS A 78 -16.05 -3.28 6.90
C LYS A 78 -17.21 -2.32 6.67
N ALA A 79 -17.21 -1.61 5.54
CA ALA A 79 -18.30 -0.70 5.20
C ALA A 79 -19.66 -1.42 5.08
N ARG A 80 -19.67 -2.66 4.56
CA ARG A 80 -20.87 -3.49 4.52
C ARG A 80 -21.33 -3.88 5.92
N TRP A 81 -20.43 -4.41 6.76
CA TRP A 81 -20.73 -4.77 8.15
C TRP A 81 -21.28 -3.59 8.96
N GLU A 82 -20.72 -2.39 8.79
CA GLU A 82 -21.20 -1.19 9.46
C GLU A 82 -22.62 -0.79 9.03
N ARG A 83 -22.94 -0.93 7.73
CA ARG A 83 -24.31 -0.66 7.23
C ARG A 83 -25.30 -1.66 7.77
N GLU A 84 -24.95 -2.95 7.75
CA GLU A 84 -25.78 -4.02 8.30
C GLU A 84 -26.02 -3.84 9.81
N ALA A 85 -24.97 -3.51 10.57
CA ALA A 85 -25.09 -3.21 12.00
C ALA A 85 -26.01 -2.01 12.27
N LYS A 86 -25.91 -0.94 11.47
CA LYS A 86 -26.79 0.22 11.59
C LYS A 86 -28.25 -0.13 11.28
N SER A 87 -28.50 -0.93 10.24
CA SER A 87 -29.84 -1.42 9.90
C SER A 87 -30.44 -2.23 11.04
N ALA A 88 -29.68 -3.20 11.57
CA ALA A 88 -30.12 -4.03 12.68
C ALA A 88 -30.48 -3.21 13.92
N VAL A 89 -29.67 -2.20 14.27
CA VAL A 89 -29.95 -1.30 15.40
C VAL A 89 -31.22 -0.48 15.16
N GLN A 90 -31.44 0.01 13.94
CA GLN A 90 -32.66 0.75 13.59
C GLN A 90 -33.90 -0.13 13.72
N GLU A 91 -33.86 -1.35 13.19
CA GLU A 91 -34.95 -2.33 13.27
C GLU A 91 -35.30 -2.67 14.73
N LEU A 92 -34.28 -2.90 15.56
CA LEU A 92 -34.47 -3.14 17.00
C LEU A 92 -35.10 -1.95 17.71
N ASN A 93 -34.68 -0.73 17.38
CA ASN A 93 -35.24 0.49 17.97
C ASN A 93 -36.71 0.65 17.61
N VAL A 94 -37.09 0.42 16.35
CA VAL A 94 -38.49 0.45 15.90
C VAL A 94 -39.32 -0.61 16.62
N ALA A 95 -38.84 -1.86 16.65
CA ALA A 95 -39.53 -2.94 17.35
C ALA A 95 -39.72 -2.62 18.85
N SER A 96 -38.72 -2.03 19.50
CA SER A 96 -38.81 -1.61 20.90
C SER A 96 -39.85 -0.51 21.12
N ALA A 97 -39.97 0.43 20.18
CA ALA A 97 -40.93 1.52 20.25
C ALA A 97 -42.37 0.99 20.08
N GLU A 98 -42.57 0.08 19.14
CA GLU A 98 -43.87 -0.60 18.95
C GLU A 98 -44.29 -1.38 20.19
N LEU A 99 -43.38 -2.14 20.81
CA LEU A 99 -43.67 -2.87 22.05
C LEU A 99 -44.08 -1.93 23.19
N LYS A 100 -43.38 -0.81 23.35
CA LYS A 100 -43.73 0.21 24.34
C LYS A 100 -45.11 0.81 24.06
N ALA A 101 -45.44 1.10 22.80
CA ALA A 101 -46.74 1.62 22.40
C ALA A 101 -47.86 0.61 22.71
N ARG A 102 -47.69 -0.66 22.31
CA ARG A 102 -48.65 -1.74 22.61
C ARG A 102 -48.84 -1.95 24.11
N ARG A 103 -47.75 -1.89 24.89
CA ARG A 103 -47.82 -2.00 26.36
C ARG A 103 -48.62 -0.85 26.97
N ARG A 104 -48.40 0.39 26.51
CA ARG A 104 -49.16 1.56 26.96
C ARG A 104 -50.65 1.43 26.63
N ALA A 105 -50.98 1.02 25.41
CA ALA A 105 -52.36 0.79 24.99
C ALA A 105 -53.06 -0.26 25.87
N ARG A 106 -52.42 -1.41 26.09
CA ARG A 106 -52.98 -2.46 26.98
C ARG A 106 -53.13 -2.01 28.42
N LEU A 107 -52.17 -1.24 28.95
CA LEU A 107 -52.28 -0.70 30.29
C LEU A 107 -53.43 0.30 30.39
N GLN A 108 -53.61 1.15 29.39
CA GLN A 108 -54.71 2.09 29.34
C GLN A 108 -56.07 1.38 29.28
N GLU A 109 -56.21 0.34 28.46
CA GLU A 109 -57.41 -0.51 28.41
C GLU A 109 -57.70 -1.16 29.77
N TYR A 110 -56.66 -1.70 30.41
CA TYR A 110 -56.78 -2.30 31.74
C TYR A 110 -57.26 -1.28 32.78
N TYR A 111 -56.64 -0.10 32.86
CA TYR A 111 -57.06 0.93 33.80
C TYR A 111 -58.45 1.49 33.50
N ALA A 112 -58.81 1.65 32.22
CA ALA A 112 -60.17 2.04 31.84
C ALA A 112 -61.20 0.99 32.28
N SER A 113 -60.86 -0.31 32.18
CA SER A 113 -61.73 -1.39 32.66
C SER A 113 -61.88 -1.37 34.18
N LEU A 114 -60.81 -1.09 34.93
CA LEU A 114 -60.84 -0.96 36.38
C LEU A 114 -61.65 0.27 36.82
N GLU A 115 -61.44 1.42 36.17
CA GLU A 115 -62.22 2.64 36.43
C GLU A 115 -63.71 2.36 36.23
N ALA A 116 -64.09 1.68 35.15
CA ALA A 116 -65.48 1.30 34.90
C ALA A 116 -66.04 0.29 35.91
N GLN A 117 -65.20 -0.54 36.54
CA GLN A 117 -65.62 -1.44 37.63
C GLN A 117 -65.85 -0.64 38.92
N TYR A 118 -64.88 0.20 39.31
CA TYR A 118 -64.98 1.03 40.51
C TYR A 118 -66.12 2.05 40.43
N ASP A 119 -66.37 2.62 39.26
CA ASP A 119 -67.52 3.50 39.03
C ASP A 119 -68.84 2.77 39.34
N ARG A 120 -68.97 1.49 38.98
CA ARG A 120 -70.18 0.70 39.31
C ARG A 120 -70.30 0.46 40.81
N GLU A 121 -69.23 -0.03 41.43
CA GLU A 121 -69.20 -0.33 42.87
C GLU A 121 -69.49 0.91 43.74
N LEU A 122 -68.91 2.06 43.37
CA LEU A 122 -69.17 3.31 44.08
C LEU A 122 -70.61 3.77 43.93
N ASN A 123 -71.17 3.69 42.72
CA ASN A 123 -72.56 4.05 42.46
C ASN A 123 -73.53 3.16 43.27
N GLU A 124 -73.24 1.86 43.40
CA GLU A 124 -74.01 0.94 44.25
C GLU A 124 -73.98 1.35 45.73
N MET A 125 -72.87 1.93 46.19
CA MET A 125 -72.71 2.48 47.54
C MET A 125 -73.25 3.91 47.69
N GLY A 126 -73.77 4.52 46.63
CA GLY A 126 -74.26 5.90 46.62
C GLY A 126 -73.15 6.98 46.57
N PHE A 127 -71.92 6.59 46.26
CA PHE A 127 -70.78 7.48 46.03
C PHE A 127 -70.53 7.68 44.54
N ALA A 128 -69.73 8.70 44.18
CA ALA A 128 -69.35 8.98 42.80
C ALA A 128 -67.87 9.34 42.69
N PHE A 129 -67.27 8.96 41.55
CA PHE A 129 -65.87 9.24 41.25
C PHE A 129 -65.66 10.73 40.97
N ARG A 130 -64.69 11.35 41.63
CA ARG A 130 -64.32 12.75 41.36
C ARG A 130 -63.39 12.80 40.15
N ARG A 131 -63.89 13.26 39.01
CA ARG A 131 -63.07 13.52 37.81
C ARG A 131 -62.57 14.96 37.81
N GLU A 132 -61.27 15.16 37.63
CA GLU A 132 -60.68 16.49 37.43
C GLU A 132 -61.16 17.04 36.09
N ARG A 133 -61.75 18.25 36.11
CA ARG A 133 -62.11 18.97 34.88
C ARG A 133 -60.84 19.70 34.41
N PHE A 134 -60.24 19.22 33.33
CA PHE A 134 -59.22 19.96 32.59
C PHE A 134 -59.88 20.91 31.59
#